data_AF-A0A521FCU3-F1
#
_entry.id   AF-A0A521FCU3-F1
#
_cell.length_a   1.000
_cell.length_b   1.000
_cell.length_c   1.000
_cell.angle_alpha   90.00
_cell.angle_beta   90.00
_cell.angle_gamma   90.00
#
_symmetry.space_group_name_H-M   'P 1'
#
loop_
_entity.id
_entity.type
_entity.pdbx_description
1 polymer ?
#
loop_
_entity_poly.entity_id
_entity_poly.type
_entity_poly.pdbx_seq_one_letter_code
_entity_poly.pdbx_strand_id
1 'polypeptide(L)'
;MIRFAIGILAVFAVSGCNEVEGTSAVHELALVQKMPQQDAAAHVPRCRLGQEDCVQVHQITGDACLHLAAERLSAGDAGPYADCATARFAALNTQGQSGFLLRGLEARRLQRESRTELAASRRENDLLAAQAARINTRQAGFYAASATDWRNSFVADAPCADLQQAAESAWAAATADIQEAIDNRQAAAAMSARLNGLLKNRGCQS
;
A
#
# COMPACT_ATOMS: atom_id res chain seq x y z
N MET A 1 4.62 -34.37 -61.92
CA MET A 1 4.81 -32.91 -61.89
C MET A 1 4.62 -32.43 -60.46
N ILE A 2 5.55 -31.62 -59.96
CA ILE A 2 5.58 -31.02 -58.60
C ILE A 2 4.59 -29.85 -58.53
N ARG A 3 3.88 -29.65 -57.39
CA ARG A 3 3.92 -28.40 -56.59
C ARG A 3 3.06 -28.46 -55.32
N PHE A 4 3.72 -28.10 -54.21
CA PHE A 4 3.21 -27.73 -52.89
C PHE A 4 2.21 -26.57 -52.95
N ALA A 5 1.26 -26.53 -52.01
CA ALA A 5 0.89 -25.30 -51.32
C ALA A 5 0.27 -25.62 -49.94
N ILE A 6 0.92 -25.07 -48.92
CA ILE A 6 0.54 -25.02 -47.51
C ILE A 6 -0.60 -24.01 -47.34
N GLY A 7 -1.55 -24.31 -46.47
CA GLY A 7 -2.61 -23.38 -46.04
C GLY A 7 -3.15 -23.78 -44.67
N ILE A 8 -2.58 -23.16 -43.64
CA ILE A 8 -2.91 -23.28 -42.22
C ILE A 8 -4.10 -22.33 -41.89
N LEU A 9 -4.74 -22.54 -40.74
CA LEU A 9 -5.72 -21.71 -39.99
C LEU A 9 -7.20 -22.05 -40.24
N ALA A 10 -8.06 -22.24 -39.23
CA ALA A 10 -7.91 -22.15 -37.79
C ALA A 10 -8.96 -23.07 -37.15
N VAL A 11 -8.51 -24.01 -36.31
CA VAL A 11 -9.39 -24.67 -35.34
C VAL A 11 -9.58 -23.67 -34.21
N PHE A 12 -10.82 -23.18 -34.05
CA PHE A 12 -11.26 -22.54 -32.82
C PHE A 12 -11.23 -23.59 -31.70
N ALA A 13 -10.07 -23.74 -31.07
CA ALA A 13 -9.95 -24.41 -29.80
C ALA A 13 -10.31 -23.39 -28.71
N VAL A 14 -11.58 -23.44 -28.28
CA VAL A 14 -11.93 -23.11 -26.90
C VAL A 14 -11.19 -24.13 -26.04
N SER A 15 -10.04 -23.73 -25.52
CA SER A 15 -9.21 -24.47 -24.58
C SER A 15 -8.54 -23.37 -23.76
N GLY A 16 -9.03 -23.08 -22.57
CA GLY A 16 -8.87 -24.00 -21.45
C GLY A 16 -7.54 -23.65 -20.83
N CYS A 17 -7.57 -23.16 -19.59
CA CYS A 17 -6.42 -23.01 -18.71
C CYS A 17 -5.76 -24.38 -18.53
N ASN A 18 -4.99 -24.84 -19.53
CA ASN A 18 -4.24 -26.07 -19.44
C ASN A 18 -2.75 -25.74 -19.53
N GLU A 19 -2.15 -25.77 -18.34
CA GLU A 19 -0.93 -26.51 -18.09
C GLU A 19 0.32 -26.03 -18.83
N VAL A 20 0.68 -24.78 -18.65
CA VAL A 20 2.09 -24.42 -18.44
C VAL A 20 2.11 -23.35 -17.34
N GLU A 21 3.07 -23.42 -16.42
CA GLU A 21 3.44 -22.37 -15.44
C GLU A 21 3.01 -22.53 -13.96
N GLY A 22 2.45 -23.67 -13.55
CA GLY A 22 2.44 -24.05 -12.13
C GLY A 22 3.84 -24.31 -11.57
N THR A 23 4.77 -24.77 -12.41
CA THR A 23 6.17 -25.00 -12.02
C THR A 23 6.98 -23.71 -11.95
N SER A 24 6.69 -22.69 -12.76
CA SER A 24 7.44 -21.42 -12.75
C SER A 24 7.14 -20.59 -11.49
N ALA A 25 5.87 -20.47 -11.10
CA ALA A 25 5.50 -19.72 -9.89
C ALA A 25 5.97 -20.41 -8.60
N VAL A 26 5.87 -21.75 -8.55
CA VAL A 26 6.38 -22.53 -7.41
C VAL A 26 7.92 -22.51 -7.37
N HIS A 27 8.58 -22.50 -8.53
CA HIS A 27 10.04 -22.41 -8.61
C HIS A 27 10.56 -21.04 -8.19
N GLU A 28 9.92 -19.95 -8.62
CA GLU A 28 10.27 -18.59 -8.18
C GLU A 28 9.99 -18.39 -6.68
N LEU A 29 8.86 -18.89 -6.17
CA LEU A 29 8.58 -18.84 -4.74
C LEU A 29 9.64 -19.62 -3.93
N ALA A 30 10.04 -20.79 -4.40
CA ALA A 30 11.09 -21.59 -3.77
C ALA A 30 12.48 -20.92 -3.88
N LEU A 31 12.70 -20.06 -4.88
CA LEU A 31 13.91 -19.28 -5.06
C LEU A 31 13.95 -18.10 -4.08
N VAL A 32 12.86 -17.33 -4.00
CA VAL A 32 12.68 -16.19 -3.08
C VAL A 32 12.72 -16.64 -1.62
N GLN A 33 12.11 -17.77 -1.28
CA GLN A 33 12.12 -18.33 0.09
C GLN A 33 13.52 -18.77 0.56
N LYS A 34 14.46 -18.99 -0.36
CA LYS A 34 15.84 -19.42 -0.05
C LYS A 34 16.83 -18.25 -0.07
N MET A 35 16.38 -17.04 -0.37
CA MET A 35 17.23 -15.86 -0.43
C MET A 35 17.31 -15.16 0.93
N PRO A 36 18.46 -14.52 1.25
CA PRO A 36 18.52 -13.53 2.30
C PRO A 36 17.46 -12.45 2.07
N GLN A 37 16.81 -11.96 3.14
CA GLN A 37 15.65 -11.07 3.04
C GLN A 37 15.90 -9.80 2.21
N GLN A 38 17.14 -9.28 2.24
CA GLN A 38 17.55 -8.12 1.46
C GLN A 38 17.69 -8.44 -0.04
N ASP A 39 18.18 -9.63 -0.38
CA ASP A 39 18.32 -10.09 -1.74
C ASP A 39 16.98 -10.52 -2.32
N ALA A 40 16.10 -11.13 -1.53
CA ALA A 40 14.74 -11.49 -1.93
C ALA A 40 13.96 -10.28 -2.47
N ALA A 41 14.13 -9.12 -1.84
CA ALA A 41 13.48 -7.88 -2.27
C ALA A 41 14.10 -7.23 -3.50
N ALA A 42 15.42 -7.37 -3.70
CA ALA A 42 16.10 -6.95 -4.91
C ALA A 42 15.91 -7.95 -6.07
N HIS A 43 15.68 -9.21 -5.74
CA HIS A 43 15.56 -10.32 -6.67
C HIS A 43 14.19 -10.40 -7.32
N VAL A 44 13.13 -9.78 -6.76
CA VAL A 44 11.81 -9.68 -7.39
C VAL A 44 12.00 -9.31 -8.86
N PRO A 45 11.94 -10.28 -9.80
CA PRO A 45 12.44 -10.01 -11.11
C PRO A 45 11.43 -9.12 -11.82
N ARG A 46 11.90 -8.45 -12.85
CA ARG A 46 11.07 -7.87 -13.93
C ARG A 46 10.10 -8.88 -14.57
N CYS A 47 10.11 -10.16 -14.14
CA CYS A 47 9.18 -11.20 -14.54
C CYS A 47 7.78 -10.97 -13.95
N ARG A 48 6.77 -11.04 -14.82
CA ARG A 48 5.32 -11.19 -14.51
C ARG A 48 4.58 -10.00 -13.90
N LEU A 49 5.17 -8.81 -13.89
CA LEU A 49 4.51 -7.54 -13.53
C LEU A 49 3.28 -7.15 -14.39
N GLY A 50 2.99 -7.88 -15.47
CA GLY A 50 1.90 -7.59 -16.40
C GLY A 50 0.83 -8.67 -16.54
N GLN A 51 0.83 -9.72 -15.71
CA GLN A 51 -0.26 -10.72 -15.71
C GLN A 51 -1.18 -10.49 -14.50
N GLU A 52 -2.45 -10.15 -14.76
CA GLU A 52 -3.48 -9.85 -13.77
C GLU A 52 -3.78 -11.04 -12.82
N ASP A 53 -3.31 -12.25 -13.15
CA ASP A 53 -3.70 -13.51 -12.50
C ASP A 53 -2.75 -13.98 -11.38
N CYS A 54 -1.68 -13.25 -11.05
CA CYS A 54 -0.65 -13.67 -10.06
C CYS A 54 -0.76 -12.97 -8.69
N VAL A 55 -1.96 -12.94 -8.11
CA VAL A 55 -2.29 -12.26 -6.83
C VAL A 55 -1.27 -12.54 -5.71
N GLN A 56 -0.89 -13.80 -5.54
CA GLN A 56 -0.01 -14.22 -4.46
C GLN A 56 1.41 -13.63 -4.58
N VAL A 57 1.92 -13.48 -5.81
CA VAL A 57 3.23 -12.85 -6.06
C VAL A 57 3.17 -11.36 -5.73
N HIS A 58 2.12 -10.67 -6.19
CA HIS A 58 1.92 -9.26 -5.88
C HIS A 58 1.81 -9.03 -4.37
N GLN A 59 1.14 -9.92 -3.66
CA GLN A 59 1.04 -9.86 -2.20
C GLN A 59 2.41 -10.01 -1.54
N ILE A 60 3.13 -11.10 -1.81
CA ILE A 60 4.43 -11.40 -1.17
C ILE A 60 5.43 -10.28 -1.45
N THR A 61 5.51 -9.82 -2.71
CA THR A 61 6.37 -8.70 -3.09
C THR A 61 5.94 -7.39 -2.42
N GLY A 62 4.64 -7.11 -2.39
CA GLY A 62 4.10 -5.92 -1.73
C GLY A 62 4.46 -5.89 -0.25
N ASP A 63 4.29 -7.01 0.45
CA ASP A 63 4.63 -7.18 1.86
C ASP A 63 6.14 -7.01 2.11
N ALA A 64 7.00 -7.60 1.27
CA ALA A 64 8.45 -7.46 1.37
C ALA A 64 8.92 -6.01 1.16
N CYS A 65 8.41 -5.35 0.12
CA CYS A 65 8.70 -3.94 -0.15
C CYS A 65 8.20 -3.03 0.98
N LEU A 66 7.03 -3.33 1.55
CA LEU A 66 6.48 -2.56 2.66
C LEU A 66 7.36 -2.66 3.92
N HIS A 67 7.81 -3.87 4.23
CA HIS A 67 8.69 -4.11 5.36
C HIS A 67 10.03 -3.36 5.21
N LEU A 68 10.67 -3.44 4.05
CA LEU A 68 11.92 -2.71 3.78
C LEU A 68 11.75 -1.20 3.80
N ALA A 69 10.63 -0.69 3.29
CA ALA A 69 10.33 0.73 3.38
C ALA A 69 10.25 1.20 4.84
N ALA A 70 9.64 0.41 5.73
CA ALA A 70 9.58 0.71 7.15
C ALA A 70 10.97 0.66 7.82
N GLU A 71 11.78 -0.37 7.54
CA GLU A 71 13.14 -0.52 8.09
C GLU A 71 14.09 0.60 7.65
N ARG A 72 13.95 1.06 6.40
CA ARG A 72 14.85 2.05 5.79
C ARG A 72 14.41 3.49 5.98
N LEU A 73 13.25 3.74 6.60
CA LEU A 73 12.68 5.07 6.74
C LEU A 73 13.60 6.02 7.51
N SER A 74 14.11 5.58 8.66
CA SER A 74 15.03 6.38 9.49
C SER A 74 16.38 6.64 8.83
N ALA A 75 16.78 5.79 7.88
CA ALA A 75 18.03 5.91 7.12
C ALA A 75 17.89 6.80 5.88
N GLY A 76 16.67 7.21 5.50
CA GLY A 76 16.42 8.06 4.32
C GLY A 76 16.31 7.30 2.98
N ASP A 77 16.40 5.97 2.99
CA ASP A 77 16.43 5.13 1.78
C ASP A 77 15.11 4.38 1.53
N ALA A 78 14.02 4.77 2.20
CA ALA A 78 12.72 4.09 2.08
C ALA A 78 12.02 4.28 0.73
N GLY A 79 12.34 5.35 -0.01
CA GLY A 79 11.60 5.78 -1.20
C GLY A 79 11.37 4.68 -2.25
N PRO A 80 12.43 4.02 -2.76
CA PRO A 80 12.28 2.96 -3.77
C PRO A 80 11.41 1.79 -3.30
N TYR A 81 11.49 1.43 -2.02
CA TYR A 81 10.72 0.33 -1.45
C TYR A 81 9.25 0.72 -1.22
N ALA A 82 8.99 1.96 -0.80
CA ALA A 82 7.64 2.49 -0.66
C ALA A 82 6.93 2.62 -2.01
N ASP A 83 7.65 3.05 -3.06
CA ASP A 83 7.16 3.09 -4.44
C ASP A 83 6.82 1.68 -4.94
N CYS A 84 7.69 0.68 -4.68
CA CYS A 84 7.42 -0.73 -4.98
C CYS A 84 6.13 -1.23 -4.30
N ALA A 85 6.02 -1.04 -2.98
CA ALA A 85 4.85 -1.48 -2.21
C ALA A 85 3.55 -0.84 -2.74
N THR A 86 3.59 0.47 -3.02
CA THR A 86 2.45 1.21 -3.54
C THR A 86 1.98 0.66 -4.88
N ALA A 87 2.90 0.37 -5.81
CA ALA A 87 2.57 -0.20 -7.11
C ALA A 87 1.94 -1.60 -6.99
N ARG A 88 2.47 -2.44 -6.08
CA ARG A 88 1.97 -3.81 -5.88
C ARG A 88 0.58 -3.85 -5.27
N PHE A 89 0.33 -3.06 -4.23
CA PHE A 89 -1.00 -3.00 -3.62
C PHE A 89 -2.03 -2.30 -4.52
N ALA A 90 -1.61 -1.38 -5.41
CA ALA A 90 -2.51 -0.82 -6.42
C ALA A 90 -3.04 -1.89 -7.39
N ALA A 91 -2.19 -2.82 -7.82
CA ALA A 91 -2.59 -3.94 -8.68
C ALA A 91 -3.54 -4.94 -7.96
N LEU A 92 -3.42 -5.07 -6.64
CA LEU A 92 -4.27 -5.95 -5.83
C LEU A 92 -5.62 -5.32 -5.48
N ASN A 93 -5.69 -3.99 -5.46
CA ASN A 93 -6.89 -3.23 -5.10
C ASN A 93 -8.07 -3.49 -6.08
N THR A 94 -7.77 -3.77 -7.35
CA THR A 94 -8.80 -4.09 -8.36
C THR A 94 -9.63 -5.34 -8.03
N GLN A 95 -9.19 -6.15 -7.05
CA GLN A 95 -9.85 -7.39 -6.63
C GLN A 95 -10.73 -7.25 -5.37
N GLY A 96 -10.87 -6.04 -4.80
CA GLY A 96 -11.87 -5.75 -3.77
C GLY A 96 -11.63 -6.39 -2.40
N GLN A 97 -10.44 -6.91 -2.12
CA GLN A 97 -10.11 -7.45 -0.78
C GLN A 97 -9.67 -6.33 0.18
N SER A 98 -10.32 -6.22 1.34
CA SER A 98 -9.97 -5.26 2.41
C SER A 98 -8.50 -5.36 2.82
N GLY A 99 -7.97 -6.60 2.80
CA GLY A 99 -6.58 -7.04 2.99
C GLY A 99 -5.52 -6.12 2.44
N PHE A 100 -5.72 -5.74 1.19
CA PHE A 100 -4.73 -5.03 0.40
C PHE A 100 -4.94 -3.53 0.44
N LEU A 101 -6.15 -3.08 0.78
CA LEU A 101 -6.49 -1.67 0.92
C LEU A 101 -5.69 -1.02 2.06
N LEU A 102 -5.65 -1.65 3.23
CA LEU A 102 -4.92 -1.12 4.39
C LEU A 102 -3.40 -1.14 4.19
N ARG A 103 -2.86 -2.23 3.63
CA ARG A 103 -1.44 -2.31 3.26
C ARG A 103 -1.05 -1.29 2.18
N GLY A 104 -1.94 -1.02 1.23
CA GLY A 104 -1.76 0.04 0.25
C GLY A 104 -1.75 1.44 0.86
N LEU A 105 -2.58 1.70 1.88
CA LEU A 105 -2.52 2.94 2.64
C LEU A 105 -1.20 3.09 3.41
N GLU A 106 -0.70 2.00 4.01
CA GLU A 106 0.60 2.01 4.69
C GLU A 106 1.74 2.34 3.73
N ALA A 107 1.76 1.70 2.56
CA ALA A 107 2.75 1.98 1.53
C ALA A 107 2.76 3.45 1.13
N ARG A 108 1.58 4.07 0.96
CA ARG A 108 1.46 5.50 0.66
C ARG A 108 1.90 6.39 1.80
N ARG A 109 1.61 6.02 3.05
CA ARG A 109 2.09 6.75 4.23
C ARG A 109 3.62 6.79 4.25
N LEU A 110 4.27 5.65 4.03
CA LEU A 110 5.73 5.54 3.94
C LEU A 110 6.29 6.29 2.73
N GLN A 111 5.60 6.25 1.59
CA GLN A 111 5.97 7.00 0.38
C GLN A 111 5.99 8.50 0.67
N ARG A 112 4.94 9.05 1.30
CA ARG A 112 4.89 10.45 1.73
C ARG A 112 6.05 10.81 2.67
N GLU A 113 6.33 9.96 3.65
CA GLU A 113 7.38 10.19 4.65
C GLU A 113 8.80 10.06 4.08
N SER A 114 8.96 9.35 2.95
CA SER A 114 10.22 9.27 2.22
C SER A 114 10.50 10.49 1.31
N ARG A 115 9.53 11.39 1.09
CA ARG A 115 9.73 12.56 0.23
C ARG A 115 10.47 13.67 0.96
N THR A 116 11.53 14.18 0.35
CA THR A 116 12.37 15.26 0.88
C THR A 116 11.84 16.66 0.56
N GLU A 117 11.07 16.80 -0.52
CA GLU A 117 10.50 18.08 -0.94
C GLU A 117 9.06 18.26 -0.43
N LEU A 118 8.76 19.46 0.10
CA LEU A 118 7.44 19.79 0.61
C LEU A 118 6.33 19.63 -0.45
N ALA A 119 6.59 20.02 -1.70
CA ALA A 119 5.62 19.91 -2.78
C ALA A 119 5.30 18.45 -3.13
N ALA A 120 6.33 17.59 -3.19
CA ALA A 120 6.16 16.16 -3.39
C ALA A 120 5.38 15.54 -2.23
N SER A 121 5.72 15.91 -1.00
CA SER A 121 5.03 15.43 0.20
C SER A 121 3.55 15.83 0.25
N ARG A 122 3.20 17.06 -0.16
CA ARG A 122 1.79 17.50 -0.27
C ARG A 122 0.99 16.63 -1.23
N ARG A 123 1.53 16.38 -2.44
CA ARG A 123 0.88 15.52 -3.43
C ARG A 123 0.62 14.12 -2.87
N GLU A 124 1.61 13.50 -2.23
CA GLU A 124 1.43 12.16 -1.64
C GLU A 124 0.43 12.17 -0.47
N ASN A 125 0.39 13.26 0.30
CA ASN A 125 -0.58 13.44 1.37
C ASN A 125 -2.03 13.51 0.84
N ASP A 126 -2.25 14.26 -0.25
CA ASP A 126 -3.57 14.36 -0.89
C ASP A 126 -4.03 13.01 -1.44
N LEU A 127 -3.11 12.25 -2.04
CA LEU A 127 -3.39 10.90 -2.53
C LEU A 127 -3.72 9.94 -1.39
N LEU A 128 -2.99 10.00 -0.27
CA LEU A 128 -3.26 9.20 0.92
C LEU A 128 -4.65 9.51 1.49
N ALA A 129 -4.97 10.80 1.67
CA ALA A 129 -6.27 11.24 2.18
C ALA A 129 -7.42 10.78 1.29
N ALA A 130 -7.29 10.98 -0.04
CA ALA A 130 -8.29 10.58 -1.01
C ALA A 130 -8.51 9.05 -1.03
N GLN A 131 -7.46 8.25 -0.87
CA GLN A 131 -7.59 6.80 -0.82
C GLN A 131 -8.19 6.32 0.51
N ALA A 132 -7.77 6.89 1.64
CA ALA A 132 -8.30 6.53 2.95
C ALA A 132 -9.82 6.79 3.02
N ALA A 133 -10.29 7.91 2.45
CA ALA A 133 -11.71 8.25 2.40
C ALA A 133 -12.58 7.26 1.61
N ARG A 134 -11.99 6.47 0.71
CA ARG A 134 -12.71 5.46 -0.09
C ARG A 134 -12.83 4.11 0.60
N ILE A 135 -12.10 3.89 1.70
CA ILE A 135 -12.03 2.60 2.39
C ILE A 135 -12.97 2.64 3.58
N ASN A 136 -14.06 1.87 3.51
CA ASN A 136 -15.09 1.83 4.55
C ASN A 136 -14.72 0.88 5.71
N THR A 137 -13.59 1.16 6.39
CA THR A 137 -13.17 0.43 7.59
C THR A 137 -12.71 1.41 8.67
N ARG A 138 -12.90 1.07 9.95
CA ARG A 138 -12.46 1.93 11.07
C ARG A 138 -10.94 2.13 11.08
N GLN A 139 -10.18 1.13 10.65
CA GLN A 139 -8.71 1.19 10.60
C GLN A 139 -8.19 2.20 9.58
N ALA A 140 -8.91 2.42 8.48
CA ALA A 140 -8.57 3.46 7.51
C ALA A 140 -8.57 4.88 8.12
N GLY A 141 -9.32 5.07 9.22
CA GLY A 141 -9.37 6.31 9.99
C GLY A 141 -8.01 6.78 10.51
N PHE A 142 -7.06 5.87 10.78
CA PHE A 142 -5.69 6.22 11.14
C PHE A 142 -4.99 6.98 10.01
N TYR A 143 -5.13 6.52 8.77
CA TYR A 143 -4.47 7.12 7.61
C TYR A 143 -5.04 8.48 7.25
N ALA A 144 -6.37 8.60 7.32
CA ALA A 144 -7.06 9.89 7.17
C ALA A 144 -6.59 10.89 8.23
N ALA A 145 -6.54 10.48 9.50
CA ALA A 145 -6.04 11.32 10.59
C ALA A 145 -4.56 11.71 10.39
N SER A 146 -3.73 10.78 9.91
CA SER A 146 -2.31 11.06 9.63
C SER A 146 -2.14 12.13 8.56
N ALA A 147 -3.03 12.18 7.57
CA ALA A 147 -2.95 13.16 6.50
C ALA A 147 -3.31 14.57 6.99
N THR A 148 -4.28 14.67 7.90
CA THR A 148 -4.64 15.93 8.56
C THR A 148 -3.55 16.40 9.51
N ASP A 149 -2.99 15.50 10.33
CA ASP A 149 -1.87 15.78 11.23
C ASP A 149 -0.63 16.28 10.46
N TRP A 150 -0.34 15.65 9.32
CA TRP A 150 0.72 16.08 8.41
C TRP A 150 0.47 17.49 7.87
N ARG A 151 -0.71 17.74 7.27
CA ARG A 151 -1.08 19.08 6.75
C ARG A 151 -0.91 20.13 7.85
N ASN A 152 -1.37 19.83 9.05
CA ASN A 152 -1.26 20.73 10.19
C ASN A 152 0.19 21.00 10.61
N SER A 153 1.08 20.01 10.52
CA SER A 153 2.49 20.15 10.91
C SER A 153 3.30 21.05 9.97
N PHE A 154 2.89 21.16 8.69
CA PHE A 154 3.63 21.94 7.68
C PHE A 154 2.95 23.25 7.27
N VAL A 155 1.63 23.29 7.26
CA VAL A 155 0.85 24.45 6.79
C VAL A 155 0.10 25.13 7.95
N ALA A 156 -0.12 24.41 9.06
CA ALA A 156 -0.79 24.90 10.27
C ALA A 156 -2.17 25.54 10.03
N ASP A 157 -2.86 25.14 8.96
CA ASP A 157 -4.10 25.75 8.46
C ASP A 157 -5.36 24.90 8.68
N ALA A 158 -5.22 23.70 9.25
CA ALA A 158 -6.34 22.79 9.41
C ALA A 158 -7.44 23.41 10.32
N PRO A 159 -8.69 23.54 9.83
CA PRO A 159 -9.83 24.00 10.63
C PRO A 159 -10.04 23.13 11.87
N CYS A 160 -10.61 23.71 12.94
CA CYS A 160 -10.93 22.97 14.18
C CYS A 160 -11.80 21.73 13.89
N ALA A 161 -12.77 21.83 12.98
CA ALA A 161 -13.64 20.71 12.61
C ALA A 161 -12.85 19.54 11.99
N ASP A 162 -11.90 19.83 11.09
CA ASP A 162 -11.05 18.81 10.46
C ASP A 162 -10.14 18.13 11.49
N LEU A 163 -9.58 18.91 12.43
CA LEU A 163 -8.76 18.38 13.52
C LEU A 163 -9.57 17.50 14.47
N GLN A 164 -10.81 17.88 14.76
CA GLN A 164 -11.73 17.10 15.59
C GLN A 164 -12.10 15.79 14.90
N GLN A 165 -12.52 15.85 13.64
CA GLN A 165 -12.85 14.65 12.86
C GLN A 165 -11.64 13.71 12.71
N ALA A 166 -10.43 14.25 12.54
CA ALA A 166 -9.20 13.47 12.52
C ALA A 166 -8.92 12.80 13.87
N ALA A 167 -9.11 13.50 14.99
CA ALA A 167 -8.92 12.94 16.33
C ALA A 167 -9.91 11.80 16.62
N GLU A 168 -11.17 11.96 16.21
CA GLU A 168 -12.24 10.95 16.31
C GLU A 168 -11.95 9.74 15.42
N SER A 169 -11.51 9.97 14.18
CA SER A 169 -11.16 8.90 13.24
C SER A 169 -9.95 8.08 13.72
N ALA A 170 -8.94 8.75 14.29
CA ALA A 170 -7.80 8.09 14.91
C ALA A 170 -8.22 7.27 16.14
N TRP A 171 -9.14 7.78 16.96
CA TRP A 171 -9.68 7.02 18.09
C TRP A 171 -10.48 5.79 17.65
N ALA A 172 -11.33 5.93 16.63
CA ALA A 172 -12.07 4.82 16.06
C ALA A 172 -11.12 3.73 15.51
N ALA A 173 -10.02 4.12 14.87
CA ALA A 173 -8.99 3.20 14.42
C ALA A 173 -8.24 2.52 15.59
N ALA A 174 -7.98 3.25 16.68
CA ALA A 174 -7.31 2.71 17.87
C ALA A 174 -8.12 1.61 18.59
N THR A 175 -9.44 1.69 18.49
CA THR A 175 -10.38 0.73 19.12
C THR A 175 -10.95 -0.30 18.15
N ALA A 176 -10.52 -0.28 16.88
CA ALA A 176 -10.96 -1.26 15.90
C ALA A 176 -10.46 -2.65 16.28
N ASP A 177 -11.25 -3.68 15.97
CA ASP A 177 -10.77 -5.06 16.01
C ASP A 177 -9.58 -5.19 15.05
N ILE A 178 -8.60 -6.03 15.42
CA ILE A 178 -7.46 -6.31 14.55
C ILE A 178 -8.00 -7.10 13.36
N GLN A 179 -8.23 -6.41 12.25
CA GLN A 179 -8.30 -7.04 10.95
C GLN A 179 -6.93 -6.97 10.31
N GLU A 180 -6.40 -8.12 9.89
CA GLU A 180 -5.25 -8.25 9.00
C GLU A 180 -3.89 -7.87 9.63
N ALA A 181 -2.81 -8.04 8.85
CA ALA A 181 -1.42 -8.09 9.31
C ALA A 181 -0.81 -6.75 9.78
N ILE A 182 -1.56 -5.64 9.79
CA ILE A 182 -1.08 -4.33 10.26
C ILE A 182 -1.90 -3.89 11.49
N ASP A 183 -1.27 -3.94 12.67
CA ASP A 183 -1.83 -3.37 13.91
C ASP A 183 -1.30 -1.94 14.13
N ASN A 184 -2.10 -0.95 13.70
CA ASN A 184 -1.80 0.47 13.91
C ASN A 184 -2.45 1.07 15.17
N ARG A 185 -3.06 0.27 16.05
CA ARG A 185 -3.90 0.80 17.13
C ARG A 185 -3.13 1.70 18.09
N GLN A 186 -1.89 1.34 18.42
CA GLN A 186 -1.04 2.16 19.28
C GLN A 186 -0.68 3.50 18.63
N ALA A 187 -0.30 3.48 17.34
CA ALA A 187 -0.01 4.69 16.58
C ALA A 187 -1.24 5.59 16.45
N ALA A 188 -2.42 4.99 16.23
CA ALA A 188 -3.69 5.70 16.15
C ALA A 188 -4.10 6.32 17.50
N ALA A 189 -3.89 5.63 18.62
CA ALA A 189 -4.13 6.17 19.95
C ALA A 189 -3.23 7.38 20.24
N ALA A 190 -1.94 7.27 19.94
CA ALA A 190 -0.98 8.37 20.10
C ALA A 190 -1.34 9.57 19.21
N MET A 191 -1.80 9.32 17.99
CA MET A 191 -2.24 10.36 17.05
C MET A 191 -3.51 11.06 17.54
N SER A 192 -4.50 10.32 18.02
CA SER A 192 -5.73 10.88 18.60
C SER A 192 -5.40 11.79 19.79
N ALA A 193 -4.52 11.35 20.69
CA ALA A 193 -4.08 12.15 21.83
C ALA A 193 -3.38 13.45 21.39
N ARG A 194 -2.49 13.38 20.39
CA ARG A 194 -1.80 14.55 19.84
C ARG A 194 -2.78 15.55 19.22
N LEU A 195 -3.70 15.09 18.39
CA LEU A 195 -4.72 15.94 17.74
C LEU A 195 -5.65 16.60 18.77
N ASN A 196 -6.03 15.87 19.82
CA ASN A 196 -6.79 16.43 20.95
C ASN A 196 -6.01 17.50 21.71
N GLY A 197 -4.70 17.29 21.93
CA GLY A 197 -3.82 18.32 22.49
C GLY A 197 -3.77 19.59 21.63
N LEU A 198 -3.71 19.45 20.30
CA LEU A 198 -3.76 20.57 19.36
C LEU A 198 -5.09 21.32 19.42
N LEU A 199 -6.22 20.61 19.48
CA LEU A 199 -7.55 21.20 19.61
C LEU A 199 -7.67 22.05 20.88
N LYS A 200 -7.21 21.52 22.02
CA LYS A 200 -7.18 22.25 23.29
C LYS A 200 -6.32 23.50 23.20
N ASN A 201 -5.11 23.38 22.64
CA ASN A 201 -4.18 24.50 22.52
C ASN A 201 -4.70 25.62 21.60
N ARG A 202 -5.54 25.28 20.62
CA ARG A 202 -6.18 26.23 19.70
C ARG A 202 -7.49 26.81 20.21
N GLY A 203 -7.95 26.42 21.40
CA GLY A 203 -9.27 26.84 21.91
C GLY A 203 -10.43 26.30 21.06
N CYS A 204 -10.22 25.20 20.33
CA CYS A 204 -11.25 24.56 19.51
C CYS A 204 -12.24 23.74 20.36
N GLN A 205 -11.90 23.43 21.61
CA GLN A 205 -12.76 22.72 22.56
C GLN A 205 -13.42 23.75 23.48
N SER A 206 -14.74 23.92 23.32
CA SER A 206 -15.61 24.70 24.20
C SER A 206 -16.19 23.81 25.31
#